data_AF-R6N0S9-F1
#
_entry.id   AF-R6N0S9-F1
#
_cell.length_a   1.000
_cell.length_b   1.000
_cell.length_c   1.000
_cell.angle_alpha   90.00
_cell.angle_beta   90.00
_cell.angle_gamma   90.00
#
_symmetry.space_group_name_H-M   'P 1'
#
loop_
_entity.id
_entity.type
_entity.pdbx_description
1 polymer ?
#
loop_
_entity_poly.entity_id
_entity_poly.type
_entity_poly.pdbx_seq_one_letter_code
_entity_poly.pdbx_strand_id
1 'polypeptide(L)'
;MKQELILIKVGEIALKGLNRRTFEDVLMKNIKRHLAPLGKFEVRSAQSTIYVRPLEEDVDLDDACERVGKVFGIAAYSRACMAKKDMDDINRTAAEYLKEALEEASTFKVEAKRSDKAFPLKSPAICAETGGYLLERFPNLSVDVHEPDITVTVEIRDFGAYVRGEAERGAGGIPVGTGGKAAVLISGGIDSPVAAWMMAKRGVELTAVHFASPPYTSERAEEKVKELLARVSEYSGRMRLFTVPFTKIQETIQARCPEELFTIIMRRMMMKIASHIGTREGCAALITGESLGQVASQTIHAIACTDAAAGLPGFRRRGGRPAGIPALDRYGQGGDRPDFPENRGL
;
A
#
# COMPACT_ATOMS: atom_id res chain seq x y z
N MET A 1 12.91 -27.26 13.47
CA MET A 1 12.37 -26.33 12.44
C MET A 1 12.35 -24.94 13.01
N LYS A 2 12.78 -23.94 12.24
CA LYS A 2 12.75 -22.52 12.64
C LYS A 2 11.28 -22.10 12.78
N GLN A 3 10.88 -21.58 13.94
CA GLN A 3 9.52 -21.07 14.14
C GLN A 3 9.48 -19.62 13.68
N GLU A 4 9.43 -19.44 12.36
CA GLU A 4 9.44 -18.12 11.76
C GLU A 4 8.07 -17.48 11.72
N LEU A 5 8.04 -16.15 11.81
CA LEU A 5 6.86 -15.32 11.72
C LEU A 5 7.23 -13.91 11.27
N ILE A 6 6.21 -13.13 10.92
CA ILE A 6 6.36 -11.71 10.63
C ILE A 6 5.84 -10.90 11.82
N LEU A 7 6.69 -10.04 12.36
CA LEU A 7 6.32 -9.04 13.36
C LEU A 7 6.00 -7.72 12.65
N ILE A 8 4.84 -7.16 12.93
CA ILE A 8 4.32 -5.96 12.25
C ILE A 8 4.10 -4.85 13.28
N LYS A 9 4.70 -3.69 13.02
CA LYS A 9 4.48 -2.44 13.75
C LYS A 9 3.44 -1.58 13.02
N VAL A 10 2.35 -1.29 13.73
CA VAL A 10 1.27 -0.42 13.22
C VAL A 10 1.71 1.05 13.23
N GLY A 11 1.33 1.81 12.21
CA GLY A 11 1.69 3.23 12.10
C GLY A 11 0.94 4.14 13.09
N GLU A 12 1.63 5.19 13.56
CA GLU A 12 1.13 6.12 14.59
C GLU A 12 -0.18 6.83 14.21
N ILE A 13 -0.43 7.05 12.92
CA ILE A 13 -1.67 7.68 12.45
C ILE A 13 -2.87 6.78 12.72
N ALA A 14 -2.72 5.45 12.61
CA ALA A 14 -3.78 4.50 12.97
C ALA A 14 -3.99 4.39 14.49
N LEU A 15 -3.04 4.89 15.30
CA LEU A 15 -3.07 4.83 16.76
C LEU A 15 -3.61 6.11 17.43
N LYS A 16 -3.82 7.19 16.67
CA LYS A 16 -4.38 8.46 17.19
C LYS A 16 -5.91 8.45 17.09
N GLY A 17 -6.60 8.14 18.18
CA GLY A 17 -8.06 8.37 18.32
C GLY A 17 -8.84 7.26 19.02
N LEU A 18 -10.15 7.50 19.20
CA LEU A 18 -11.10 6.64 19.92
C LEU A 18 -11.39 5.28 19.25
N ASN A 19 -10.91 5.05 18.02
CA ASN A 19 -11.26 3.87 17.19
C ASN A 19 -10.10 2.89 16.94
N ARG A 20 -9.04 2.93 17.77
CA ARG A 20 -7.83 2.12 17.59
C ARG A 20 -8.11 0.63 17.32
N ARG A 21 -9.00 0.01 18.09
CA ARG A 21 -9.35 -1.42 17.94
C ARG A 21 -9.93 -1.71 16.56
N THR A 22 -10.84 -0.87 16.08
CA THR A 22 -11.42 -0.97 14.74
C THR A 22 -10.35 -0.88 13.64
N PHE A 23 -9.37 0.02 13.80
CA PHE A 23 -8.24 0.11 12.85
C PHE A 23 -7.40 -1.16 12.85
N GLU A 24 -7.05 -1.70 14.02
CA GLU A 24 -6.30 -2.95 14.14
C GLU A 24 -7.08 -4.13 13.52
N ASP A 25 -8.38 -4.24 13.77
CA ASP A 25 -9.23 -5.30 13.22
C ASP A 25 -9.31 -5.25 11.68
N VAL A 26 -9.49 -4.06 11.10
CA VAL A 26 -9.48 -3.88 9.65
C VAL A 26 -8.10 -4.17 9.06
N LEU A 27 -7.02 -3.73 9.72
CA LEU A 27 -5.66 -4.03 9.30
C LEU A 27 -5.38 -5.53 9.29
N MET A 28 -5.75 -6.25 10.35
CA MET A 28 -5.60 -7.71 10.41
C MET A 28 -6.40 -8.41 9.31
N LYS A 29 -7.62 -7.95 9.01
CA LYS A 29 -8.42 -8.45 7.88
C LYS A 29 -7.72 -8.21 6.54
N ASN A 30 -7.13 -7.04 6.36
CA ASN A 30 -6.40 -6.69 5.15
C ASN A 30 -5.15 -7.56 4.99
N ILE A 31 -4.36 -7.77 6.05
CA ILE A 31 -3.20 -8.66 6.06
C ILE A 31 -3.62 -10.09 5.65
N LYS A 32 -4.64 -10.65 6.31
CA LYS A 32 -5.15 -11.99 5.97
C LYS A 32 -5.56 -12.10 4.50
N ARG A 33 -6.20 -11.07 3.94
CA ARG A 33 -6.60 -11.07 2.52
C ARG A 33 -5.40 -11.08 1.57
N HIS A 34 -4.34 -10.33 1.87
CA HIS A 34 -3.14 -10.30 1.02
C HIS A 34 -2.38 -11.63 1.07
N LEU A 35 -2.39 -12.30 2.23
CA LEU A 35 -1.71 -13.57 2.45
C LEU A 35 -2.52 -14.80 2.04
N ALA A 36 -3.83 -14.68 1.82
CA ALA A 36 -4.70 -15.80 1.47
C ALA A 36 -4.22 -16.66 0.28
N PRO A 37 -3.59 -16.10 -0.77
CA PRO A 37 -3.03 -16.91 -1.87
C PRO A 37 -1.83 -17.79 -1.48
N LEU A 38 -1.15 -17.49 -0.36
CA LEU A 38 0.08 -18.17 0.07
C LEU A 38 -0.16 -19.31 1.05
N GLY A 39 -1.37 -19.42 1.61
CA GLY A 39 -1.71 -20.45 2.58
C GLY A 39 -2.38 -19.90 3.82
N LYS A 40 -2.39 -20.69 4.89
CA LYS A 40 -3.04 -20.33 6.15
C LYS A 40 -2.08 -19.64 7.11
N PHE A 41 -2.50 -18.48 7.60
CA PHE A 41 -1.77 -17.72 8.61
C PHE A 41 -2.64 -17.43 9.83
N GLU A 42 -2.04 -17.57 10.99
CA GLU A 42 -2.54 -16.99 12.22
C GLU A 42 -2.09 -15.53 12.31
N VAL A 43 -3.07 -14.62 12.46
CA VAL A 43 -2.81 -13.19 12.64
C VAL A 43 -3.40 -12.74 13.97
N ARG A 44 -2.54 -12.30 14.90
CA ARG A 44 -2.92 -11.86 16.25
C ARG A 44 -2.28 -10.51 16.57
N SER A 45 -2.99 -9.65 17.30
CA SER A 45 -2.43 -8.39 17.84
C SER A 45 -2.18 -8.53 19.34
N ALA A 46 -1.00 -8.17 19.81
CA ALA A 46 -0.70 -8.02 21.23
C ALA A 46 0.39 -6.96 21.45
N GLN A 47 0.27 -6.17 22.53
CA GLN A 47 1.25 -5.14 22.89
C GLN A 47 1.58 -4.18 21.72
N SER A 48 0.58 -3.78 20.94
CA SER A 48 0.74 -2.89 19.76
C SER A 48 1.61 -3.48 18.65
N THR A 49 1.72 -4.80 18.57
CA THR A 49 2.43 -5.53 17.51
C THR A 49 1.52 -6.62 16.97
N ILE A 50 1.45 -6.73 15.65
CA ILE A 50 0.71 -7.79 14.99
C ILE A 50 1.70 -8.91 14.66
N TYR A 51 1.35 -10.14 15.00
CA TYR A 51 2.08 -11.36 14.73
C TYR A 51 1.38 -12.07 13.58
N VAL A 52 2.15 -12.43 12.55
CA VAL A 52 1.68 -13.23 11.43
C VAL A 52 2.50 -14.50 11.39
N ARG A 53 1.88 -15.61 11.79
CA ARG A 53 2.52 -16.92 11.89
C ARG A 53 1.96 -17.85 10.81
N PRO A 54 2.80 -18.46 9.96
CA PRO A 54 2.34 -19.52 9.06
C PRO A 54 1.85 -20.73 9.85
N LEU A 55 0.75 -21.33 9.40
CA LEU A 55 0.18 -22.55 9.99
C LEU A 55 0.54 -23.81 9.19
N GLU A 56 1.25 -23.64 8.09
CA GLU A 56 1.66 -24.66 7.13
C GLU A 56 3.20 -24.55 6.95
N GLU A 57 3.87 -25.67 6.70
CA GLU A 57 5.35 -25.72 6.68
C GLU A 57 5.96 -25.16 5.38
N ASP A 58 5.25 -25.26 4.25
CA ASP A 58 5.75 -24.91 2.91
C ASP A 58 5.37 -23.48 2.47
N VAL A 59 5.14 -22.58 3.43
CA VAL A 59 4.77 -21.19 3.15
C VAL A 59 6.02 -20.39 2.74
N ASP A 60 5.96 -19.77 1.57
CA ASP A 60 6.96 -18.78 1.14
C ASP A 60 6.82 -17.49 1.99
N LEU A 61 7.69 -17.38 3.00
CA LEU A 61 7.72 -16.22 3.88
C LEU A 61 8.29 -14.97 3.21
N ASP A 62 9.05 -15.11 2.14
CA ASP A 62 9.62 -13.96 1.43
C ASP A 62 8.53 -13.27 0.60
N ASP A 63 7.69 -14.03 -0.15
CA ASP A 63 6.48 -13.47 -0.79
C ASP A 63 5.49 -12.94 0.27
N ALA A 64 5.38 -13.60 1.43
CA ALA A 64 4.54 -13.09 2.52
C ALA A 64 5.01 -11.72 3.03
N CYS A 65 6.32 -11.52 3.21
CA CYS A 65 6.92 -10.23 3.57
C CYS A 65 6.65 -9.16 2.50
N GLU A 66 6.86 -9.45 1.22
CA GLU A 66 6.59 -8.51 0.12
C GLU A 66 5.13 -8.06 0.10
N ARG A 67 4.19 -8.99 0.27
CA ARG A 67 2.75 -8.69 0.31
C ARG A 67 2.36 -7.90 1.54
N VAL A 68 2.92 -8.23 2.70
CA VAL A 68 2.74 -7.45 3.93
C VAL A 68 3.25 -6.04 3.74
N GLY A 69 4.39 -5.84 3.07
CA GLY A 69 4.96 -4.53 2.78
C GLY A 69 4.04 -3.60 2.00
N LYS A 70 3.13 -4.15 1.18
CA LYS A 70 2.15 -3.39 0.39
C LYS A 70 0.87 -3.02 1.15
N VAL A 71 0.65 -3.54 2.36
CA VAL A 71 -0.57 -3.26 3.14
C VAL A 71 -0.51 -1.88 3.80
N PHE A 72 -1.42 -0.99 3.41
CA PHE A 72 -1.55 0.31 4.08
C PHE A 72 -1.94 0.18 5.55
N GLY A 73 -1.32 1.00 6.40
CA GLY A 73 -1.41 0.97 7.86
C GLY A 73 -0.21 0.35 8.56
N ILE A 74 0.63 -0.39 7.83
CA ILE A 74 1.88 -0.97 8.34
C ILE A 74 3.00 0.06 8.25
N ALA A 75 3.62 0.40 9.39
CA ALA A 75 4.77 1.30 9.41
C ALA A 75 6.08 0.56 9.16
N ALA A 76 6.24 -0.59 9.80
CA ALA A 76 7.39 -1.45 9.62
C ALA A 76 6.99 -2.90 9.86
N TYR A 77 7.73 -3.82 9.25
CA TYR A 77 7.59 -5.25 9.48
C TYR A 77 8.96 -5.90 9.48
N SER A 78 9.06 -7.10 10.03
CA SER A 78 10.31 -7.85 10.06
C SER A 78 10.01 -9.33 10.16
N ARG A 79 10.71 -10.12 9.35
CA ARG A 79 10.82 -11.57 9.56
C ARG A 79 11.59 -11.83 10.85
N ALA A 80 11.10 -12.76 11.67
CA ALA A 80 11.68 -13.08 12.96
C ALA A 80 11.60 -14.58 13.23
N CYS A 81 12.61 -15.11 13.91
CA CYS A 81 12.59 -16.47 14.44
C CYS A 81 12.20 -16.44 15.92
N MET A 82 11.24 -17.28 16.31
CA MET A 82 10.84 -17.45 17.69
C MET A 82 11.79 -18.39 18.43
N ALA A 83 12.29 -17.93 19.57
CA ALA A 83 13.03 -18.69 20.57
C ALA A 83 12.22 -18.81 21.87
N LYS A 84 12.57 -19.79 22.69
CA LYS A 84 12.15 -19.86 24.09
C LYS A 84 12.70 -18.65 24.84
N LYS A 85 12.02 -18.28 25.93
CA LYS A 85 12.48 -17.21 26.84
C LYS A 85 13.59 -17.72 27.75
N ASP A 86 14.69 -18.07 27.14
CA ASP A 86 15.88 -18.63 27.77
C ASP A 86 17.09 -18.14 26.99
N MET A 87 18.13 -17.68 27.69
CA MET A 87 19.24 -17.02 27.00
C MET A 87 20.04 -17.96 26.12
N ASP A 88 20.20 -19.24 26.49
CA ASP A 88 20.90 -20.21 25.67
C ASP A 88 20.15 -20.43 24.34
N ASP A 89 18.83 -20.56 24.40
CA ASP A 89 18.00 -20.70 23.21
C ASP A 89 17.96 -19.44 22.34
N ILE A 90 17.93 -18.25 22.97
CA ILE A 90 18.00 -16.96 22.27
C ILE A 90 19.33 -16.83 21.53
N ASN A 91 20.44 -17.09 22.22
CA ASN A 91 21.80 -16.96 21.70
C ASN A 91 22.03 -17.92 20.53
N ARG A 92 21.64 -19.20 20.71
CA ARG A 92 21.68 -20.20 19.63
C ARG A 92 20.82 -19.75 18.44
N THR A 93 19.59 -19.33 18.70
CA THR A 93 18.68 -18.88 17.64
C THR A 93 19.25 -17.69 16.88
N ALA A 94 19.85 -16.72 17.58
CA ALA A 94 20.47 -15.55 16.93
C ALA A 94 21.60 -15.94 15.99
N ALA A 95 22.51 -16.80 16.43
CA ALA A 95 23.63 -17.26 15.61
C ALA A 95 23.20 -18.11 14.42
N GLU A 96 22.21 -18.99 14.59
CA GLU A 96 21.73 -19.87 13.51
C GLU A 96 20.79 -19.17 12.53
N TYR A 97 19.98 -18.23 13.01
CA TYR A 97 18.98 -17.56 12.20
C TYR A 97 19.60 -16.49 11.31
N LEU A 98 20.52 -15.69 11.86
CA LEU A 98 21.16 -14.59 11.15
C LEU A 98 22.55 -14.96 10.62
N LYS A 99 22.88 -16.26 10.57
CA LYS A 99 24.22 -16.77 10.24
C LYS A 99 24.80 -16.14 8.98
N GLU A 100 24.06 -16.21 7.86
CA GLU A 100 24.52 -15.71 6.56
C GLU A 100 24.83 -14.20 6.63
N ALA A 101 23.91 -13.41 7.19
CA ALA A 101 24.09 -11.97 7.33
C ALA A 101 25.22 -11.60 8.31
N LEU A 102 25.46 -12.43 9.33
CA LEU A 102 26.57 -12.26 10.28
C LEU A 102 27.93 -12.67 9.70
N GLU A 103 27.97 -13.63 8.77
CA GLU A 103 29.20 -14.04 8.07
C GLU A 103 29.64 -13.00 7.02
N GLU A 104 28.68 -12.27 6.45
CA GLU A 104 28.94 -11.20 5.46
C GLU A 104 29.28 -9.85 6.09
N ALA A 105 28.84 -9.59 7.32
CA ALA A 105 29.09 -8.35 8.04
C ALA A 105 30.52 -8.26 8.63
N SER A 106 31.01 -7.04 8.84
CA SER A 106 32.25 -6.77 9.60
C SER A 106 31.95 -6.18 10.98
N THR A 107 30.86 -5.43 11.09
CA THR A 107 30.41 -4.79 12.33
C THR A 107 28.97 -5.17 12.66
N PHE A 108 28.65 -5.28 13.95
CA PHE A 108 27.29 -5.52 14.38
C PHE A 108 26.95 -4.83 15.71
N LYS A 109 25.66 -4.75 15.98
CA LYS A 109 25.10 -4.32 17.27
C LYS A 109 23.99 -5.26 17.72
N VAL A 110 23.90 -5.50 19.02
CA VAL A 110 22.72 -6.14 19.61
C VAL A 110 21.78 -5.11 20.23
N GLU A 111 20.51 -5.17 19.88
CA GLU A 111 19.45 -4.37 20.51
C GLU A 111 18.42 -5.26 21.20
N ALA A 112 18.16 -5.02 22.49
CA ALA A 112 17.18 -5.78 23.25
C ALA A 112 15.93 -4.94 23.57
N LYS A 113 14.76 -5.41 23.13
CA LYS A 113 13.45 -4.83 23.46
C LYS A 113 12.71 -5.74 24.43
N ARG A 114 12.29 -5.21 25.57
CA ARG A 114 11.66 -6.00 26.64
C ARG A 114 10.27 -5.47 26.96
N SER A 115 9.25 -6.03 26.32
CA SER A 115 7.85 -5.76 26.65
C SER A 115 7.39 -6.61 27.84
N ASP A 116 7.84 -7.86 27.93
CA ASP A 116 7.61 -8.71 29.10
C ASP A 116 8.61 -8.38 30.21
N LYS A 117 8.11 -7.77 31.30
CA LYS A 117 8.95 -7.36 32.43
C LYS A 117 9.27 -8.49 33.42
N ALA A 118 8.63 -9.65 33.29
CA ALA A 118 8.90 -10.82 34.13
C ALA A 118 10.21 -11.52 33.75
N PHE A 119 10.76 -11.26 32.56
CA PHE A 119 12.05 -11.82 32.16
C PHE A 119 13.18 -11.33 33.09
N PRO A 120 14.03 -12.24 33.64
CA PRO A 120 15.00 -11.90 34.69
C PRO A 120 16.02 -10.84 34.29
N LEU A 121 16.48 -10.88 33.04
CA LEU A 121 17.52 -9.98 32.54
C LEU A 121 16.92 -8.67 32.02
N LYS A 122 17.66 -7.58 32.27
CA LYS A 122 17.37 -6.26 31.67
C LYS A 122 17.98 -6.18 30.27
N SER A 123 17.45 -5.29 29.43
CA SER A 123 17.91 -5.09 28.05
C SER A 123 19.44 -4.99 27.91
N PRO A 124 20.18 -4.21 28.73
CA PRO A 124 21.63 -4.13 28.61
C PRO A 124 22.35 -5.47 28.85
N ALA A 125 21.83 -6.31 29.76
CA ALA A 125 22.40 -7.62 30.04
C ALA A 125 22.16 -8.59 28.88
N ILE A 126 20.95 -8.57 28.30
CA ILE A 126 20.63 -9.35 27.09
C ILE A 126 21.56 -8.95 25.94
N CYS A 127 21.76 -7.65 25.72
CA CYS A 127 22.68 -7.16 24.69
C CYS A 127 24.11 -7.66 24.90
N ALA A 128 24.63 -7.56 26.13
CA ALA A 128 26.00 -7.97 26.45
C ALA A 128 26.20 -9.49 26.28
N GLU A 129 25.25 -10.29 26.76
CA GLU A 129 25.33 -11.75 26.72
C GLU A 129 25.20 -12.29 25.30
N THR A 130 24.19 -11.84 24.53
CA THR A 130 24.05 -12.22 23.13
C THR A 130 25.20 -11.67 22.28
N GLY A 131 25.68 -10.46 22.56
CA GLY A 131 26.83 -9.88 21.86
C GLY A 131 28.11 -10.67 22.08
N GLY A 132 28.41 -11.06 23.32
CA GLY A 132 29.56 -11.91 23.65
C GLY A 132 29.49 -13.27 22.95
N TYR A 133 28.33 -13.92 22.99
CA TYR A 133 28.11 -15.20 22.32
C TYR A 133 28.34 -15.13 20.79
N LEU A 134 27.88 -14.05 20.15
CA LEU A 134 28.08 -13.85 18.71
C LEU A 134 29.55 -13.56 18.38
N LEU A 135 30.25 -12.76 19.18
CA LEU A 135 31.69 -12.49 18.98
C LEU A 135 32.54 -13.76 19.07
N GLU A 136 32.24 -14.65 20.03
CA GLU A 136 32.95 -15.92 20.17
C GLU A 136 32.77 -16.85 18.96
N ARG A 137 31.63 -16.74 18.28
CA ARG A 137 31.24 -17.65 17.19
C ARG A 137 31.55 -17.14 15.79
N PHE A 138 31.63 -15.82 15.62
CA PHE A 138 31.88 -15.15 14.35
C PHE A 138 33.13 -14.27 14.45
N PRO A 139 34.34 -14.83 14.20
CA PRO A 139 35.60 -14.10 14.35
C PRO A 139 35.76 -12.90 13.40
N ASN A 140 34.94 -12.82 12.34
CA ASN A 140 34.89 -11.70 11.40
C ASN A 140 34.21 -10.45 11.97
N LEU A 141 33.49 -10.57 13.09
CA LEU A 141 32.68 -9.49 13.64
C LEU A 141 33.41 -8.66 14.69
N SER A 142 33.10 -7.36 14.68
CA SER A 142 33.42 -6.41 15.73
C SER A 142 32.17 -5.61 16.12
N VAL A 143 32.15 -5.03 17.33
CA VAL A 143 30.97 -4.29 17.82
C VAL A 143 31.08 -2.82 17.41
N ASP A 144 30.08 -2.34 16.68
CA ASP A 144 29.85 -0.90 16.43
C ASP A 144 28.45 -0.54 16.93
N VAL A 145 28.35 0.37 17.91
CA VAL A 145 27.07 0.78 18.50
C VAL A 145 26.40 1.97 17.79
N HIS A 146 27.12 2.60 16.87
CA HIS A 146 26.72 3.81 16.15
C HIS A 146 26.27 3.48 14.72
N GLU A 147 27.12 2.83 13.93
CA GLU A 147 26.88 2.51 12.52
C GLU A 147 27.22 1.04 12.20
N PRO A 148 26.47 0.06 12.75
CA PRO A 148 26.70 -1.35 12.47
C PRO A 148 26.24 -1.74 11.06
N ASP A 149 26.95 -2.69 10.43
CA ASP A 149 26.49 -3.32 9.18
C ASP A 149 25.20 -4.12 9.40
N ILE A 150 25.06 -4.74 10.58
CA ILE A 150 23.87 -5.50 10.97
C ILE A 150 23.45 -5.22 12.42
N THR A 151 22.15 -4.99 12.61
CA THR A 151 21.55 -4.93 13.95
C THR A 151 20.79 -6.21 14.26
N VAL A 152 21.30 -6.98 15.24
CA VAL A 152 20.62 -8.15 15.81
C VAL A 152 19.65 -7.67 16.87
N THR A 153 18.35 -7.75 16.60
CA THR A 153 17.33 -7.39 17.59
C THR A 153 16.80 -8.62 18.32
N VAL A 154 16.85 -8.61 19.65
CA VAL A 154 16.19 -9.57 20.54
C VAL A 154 14.97 -8.91 21.18
N GLU A 155 13.76 -9.38 20.86
CA GLU A 155 12.51 -8.91 21.45
C GLU A 155 11.92 -9.93 22.42
N ILE A 156 11.91 -9.61 23.71
CA ILE A 156 11.26 -10.43 24.75
C ILE A 156 9.84 -9.92 24.97
N ARG A 157 8.85 -10.76 24.63
CA ARG A 157 7.42 -10.44 24.66
C ARG A 157 6.61 -11.56 25.29
N ASP A 158 5.32 -11.38 25.50
CA ASP A 158 4.51 -12.31 26.29
C ASP A 158 4.52 -13.75 25.76
N PHE A 159 4.51 -13.95 24.43
CA PHE A 159 4.42 -15.28 23.82
C PHE A 159 5.77 -15.96 23.54
N GLY A 160 6.89 -15.25 23.67
CA GLY A 160 8.20 -15.80 23.33
C GLY A 160 9.29 -14.74 23.26
N ALA A 161 10.51 -15.20 22.96
CA ALA A 161 11.59 -14.33 22.52
C ALA A 161 11.65 -14.36 20.99
N TYR A 162 11.94 -13.23 20.36
CA TYR A 162 11.99 -13.12 18.91
C TYR A 162 13.33 -12.54 18.50
N VAL A 163 14.05 -13.24 17.63
CA VAL A 163 15.30 -12.76 17.05
C VAL A 163 15.07 -12.36 15.61
N ARG A 164 15.53 -11.18 15.24
CA ARG A 164 15.43 -10.64 13.88
C ARG A 164 16.59 -9.71 13.55
N GLY A 165 16.83 -9.52 12.26
CA GLY A 165 17.67 -8.45 11.74
C GLY A 165 16.92 -7.12 11.67
N GLU A 166 17.24 -6.34 10.64
CA GLU A 166 16.61 -5.05 10.40
C GLU A 166 15.11 -5.16 10.09
N ALA A 167 14.38 -4.08 10.37
CA ALA A 167 12.97 -3.98 10.03
C ALA A 167 12.81 -3.25 8.70
N GLU A 168 12.01 -3.83 7.81
CA GLU A 168 11.63 -3.24 6.54
C GLU A 168 10.51 -2.20 6.73
N ARG A 169 10.49 -1.20 5.85
CA ARG A 169 9.45 -0.17 5.84
C ARG A 169 8.19 -0.70 5.17
N GLY A 170 7.06 -0.58 5.87
CA GLY A 170 5.76 -0.85 5.26
C GLY A 170 5.25 0.31 4.41
N ALA A 171 4.12 0.11 3.72
CA ALA A 171 3.48 1.12 2.88
C ALA A 171 3.02 2.38 3.64
N GLY A 172 2.92 2.31 4.97
CA GLY A 172 2.43 3.38 5.84
C GLY A 172 0.96 3.72 5.57
N GLY A 173 0.55 4.94 5.91
CA GLY A 173 -0.83 5.37 5.70
C GLY A 173 -1.82 4.73 6.68
N ILE A 174 -3.05 4.52 6.20
CA ILE A 174 -4.19 4.08 7.01
C ILE A 174 -4.81 2.81 6.38
N PRO A 175 -5.23 1.81 7.18
CA PRO A 175 -5.88 0.60 6.67
C PRO A 175 -7.09 0.90 5.78
N VAL A 176 -7.09 0.36 4.56
CA VAL A 176 -8.19 0.51 3.59
C VAL A 176 -9.49 -0.07 4.18
N GLY A 177 -10.58 0.69 4.05
CA GLY A 177 -11.91 0.37 4.59
C GLY A 177 -12.26 1.15 5.86
N THR A 178 -11.31 1.91 6.43
CA THR A 178 -11.56 2.75 7.62
C THR A 178 -11.93 4.19 7.28
N GLY A 179 -11.59 4.67 6.08
CA GLY A 179 -11.87 6.01 5.57
C GLY A 179 -13.16 6.12 4.75
N GLY A 180 -14.03 5.12 4.80
CA GLY A 180 -15.23 5.03 3.97
C GLY A 180 -14.92 4.54 2.55
N LYS A 181 -15.89 4.74 1.63
CA LYS A 181 -15.84 4.24 0.26
C LYS A 181 -16.03 5.39 -0.73
N ALA A 182 -15.28 5.38 -1.83
CA ALA A 182 -15.36 6.41 -2.87
C ALA A 182 -15.28 5.80 -4.27
N ALA A 183 -15.95 6.44 -5.22
CA ALA A 183 -15.87 6.06 -6.63
C ALA A 183 -14.76 6.88 -7.32
N VAL A 184 -13.87 6.22 -8.04
CA VAL A 184 -12.75 6.85 -8.76
C VAL A 184 -12.98 6.80 -10.26
N LEU A 185 -12.94 7.97 -10.91
CA LEU A 185 -12.97 8.04 -12.36
C LEU A 185 -11.58 7.67 -12.88
N ILE A 186 -11.50 6.55 -13.60
CA ILE A 186 -10.24 5.98 -14.10
C ILE A 186 -10.13 6.13 -15.62
N SER A 187 -8.95 6.51 -16.08
CA SER A 187 -8.59 6.61 -17.49
C SER A 187 -7.27 5.87 -17.74
N GLY A 188 -6.90 5.69 -19.01
CA GLY A 188 -5.61 5.08 -19.40
C GLY A 188 -4.37 5.98 -19.15
N GLY A 189 -4.56 7.13 -18.50
CA GLY A 189 -3.48 8.02 -18.07
C GLY A 189 -2.98 7.69 -16.66
N ILE A 190 -1.83 8.26 -16.27
CA ILE A 190 -1.17 7.95 -14.98
C ILE A 190 -1.84 8.68 -13.79
N ASP A 191 -2.47 9.83 -14.05
CA ASP A 191 -2.97 10.70 -12.97
C ASP A 191 -4.08 10.06 -12.14
N SER A 192 -5.03 9.35 -12.78
CA SER A 192 -6.16 8.74 -12.08
C SER A 192 -5.81 7.50 -11.25
N PRO A 193 -4.94 6.55 -11.70
CA PRO A 193 -4.41 5.50 -10.83
C PRO A 193 -3.60 6.02 -9.65
N VAL A 194 -2.81 7.08 -9.86
CA VAL A 194 -2.05 7.72 -8.78
C VAL A 194 -3.00 8.33 -7.75
N ALA A 195 -4.03 9.06 -8.18
CA ALA A 195 -5.07 9.57 -7.30
C ALA A 195 -5.78 8.43 -6.53
N ALA A 196 -6.09 7.32 -7.21
CA ALA A 196 -6.69 6.14 -6.60
C ALA A 196 -5.81 5.56 -5.47
N TRP A 197 -4.54 5.25 -5.77
CA TRP A 197 -3.57 4.74 -4.80
C TRP A 197 -3.41 5.68 -3.59
N MET A 198 -3.34 6.97 -3.88
CA MET A 198 -3.16 8.02 -2.89
C MET A 198 -4.35 8.17 -1.94
N MET A 199 -5.58 7.90 -2.41
CA MET A 199 -6.78 7.88 -1.58
C MET A 199 -6.90 6.55 -0.82
N ALA A 200 -6.54 5.42 -1.43
CA ALA A 200 -6.45 4.14 -0.73
C ALA A 200 -5.46 4.21 0.44
N LYS A 201 -4.32 4.88 0.28
CA LYS A 201 -3.35 5.13 1.37
C LYS A 201 -3.93 5.89 2.56
N ARG A 202 -5.04 6.63 2.35
CA ARG A 202 -5.80 7.34 3.40
C ARG A 202 -6.94 6.50 3.98
N GLY A 203 -6.99 5.20 3.69
CA GLY A 203 -7.96 4.27 4.23
C GLY A 203 -9.26 4.16 3.42
N VAL A 204 -9.34 4.77 2.24
CA VAL A 204 -10.56 4.79 1.42
C VAL A 204 -10.67 3.54 0.56
N GLU A 205 -11.81 2.85 0.63
CA GLU A 205 -12.15 1.77 -0.28
C GLU A 205 -12.57 2.33 -1.65
N LEU A 206 -12.09 1.70 -2.73
CA LEU A 206 -12.24 2.23 -4.09
C LEU A 206 -13.25 1.44 -4.92
N THR A 207 -14.05 2.17 -5.71
CA THR A 207 -14.86 1.64 -6.81
C THR A 207 -14.50 2.37 -8.09
N ALA A 208 -13.89 1.69 -9.05
CA ALA A 208 -13.44 2.31 -10.29
C ALA A 208 -14.59 2.45 -11.29
N VAL A 209 -14.66 3.60 -11.96
CA VAL A 209 -15.59 3.88 -13.04
C VAL A 209 -14.78 4.31 -14.27
N HIS A 210 -14.83 3.50 -15.31
CA HIS A 210 -14.20 3.74 -16.59
C HIS A 210 -15.27 4.05 -17.65
N PHE A 211 -15.05 5.04 -18.49
CA PHE A 211 -15.94 5.37 -19.61
C PHE A 211 -15.26 4.96 -20.91
N ALA A 212 -15.92 4.08 -21.67
CA ALA A 212 -15.43 3.57 -22.94
C ALA A 212 -16.36 4.06 -24.07
N SER A 213 -15.78 4.51 -25.17
CA SER A 213 -16.50 5.01 -26.35
C SER A 213 -16.04 4.30 -27.63
N PRO A 214 -16.20 2.98 -27.79
CA PRO A 214 -15.86 2.32 -29.06
C PRO A 214 -16.72 2.89 -30.21
N PRO A 215 -16.18 3.10 -31.43
CA PRO A 215 -14.82 2.76 -31.88
C PRO A 215 -13.75 3.81 -31.56
N TYR A 216 -14.11 4.97 -30.97
CA TYR A 216 -13.18 6.05 -30.63
C TYR A 216 -12.15 5.66 -29.56
N THR A 217 -12.50 4.70 -28.70
CA THR A 217 -11.56 4.08 -27.75
C THR A 217 -11.26 2.65 -28.17
N SER A 218 -9.98 2.29 -28.19
CA SER A 218 -9.52 0.94 -28.50
C SER A 218 -9.67 -0.01 -27.30
N GLU A 219 -9.79 -1.31 -27.58
CA GLU A 219 -9.77 -2.35 -26.53
C GLU A 219 -8.48 -2.30 -25.70
N ARG A 220 -7.34 -1.95 -26.33
CA ARG A 220 -6.06 -1.72 -25.66
C ARG A 220 -6.13 -0.65 -24.57
N ALA A 221 -6.97 0.37 -24.74
CA ALA A 221 -7.15 1.40 -23.71
C ALA A 221 -7.86 0.86 -22.47
N GLU A 222 -8.81 -0.06 -22.65
CA GLU A 222 -9.49 -0.75 -21.55
C GLU A 222 -8.56 -1.73 -20.83
N GLU A 223 -7.75 -2.49 -21.58
CA GLU A 223 -6.72 -3.37 -21.01
C GLU A 223 -5.72 -2.58 -20.16
N LYS A 224 -5.22 -1.45 -20.68
CA LYS A 224 -4.34 -0.56 -19.93
C LYS A 224 -4.96 -0.08 -18.62
N VAL A 225 -6.26 0.22 -18.60
CA VAL A 225 -6.98 0.57 -17.36
C VAL A 225 -6.98 -0.60 -16.38
N LYS A 226 -7.26 -1.83 -16.85
CA LYS A 226 -7.25 -3.04 -16.01
C LYS A 226 -5.85 -3.29 -15.43
N GLU A 227 -4.79 -3.15 -16.22
CA GLU A 227 -3.40 -3.28 -15.76
C GLU A 227 -3.03 -2.25 -14.68
N LEU A 228 -3.39 -0.97 -14.91
CA LEU A 228 -3.14 0.10 -13.95
C LEU A 228 -3.89 -0.15 -12.63
N LEU A 229 -5.15 -0.57 -12.71
CA LEU A 229 -5.94 -0.92 -11.53
C LEU A 229 -5.43 -2.17 -10.83
N ALA A 230 -4.91 -3.17 -11.55
CA ALA A 230 -4.30 -4.35 -10.96
C ALA A 230 -3.12 -3.95 -10.05
N ARG A 231 -2.26 -3.05 -10.52
CA ARG A 231 -1.14 -2.52 -9.70
C ARG A 231 -1.63 -1.72 -8.49
N VAL A 232 -2.69 -0.93 -8.62
CA VAL A 232 -3.31 -0.24 -7.48
C VAL A 232 -3.94 -1.25 -6.50
N SER A 233 -4.47 -2.36 -7.00
CA SER A 233 -5.12 -3.41 -6.19
C SER A 233 -4.13 -4.21 -5.34
N GLU A 234 -2.85 -4.24 -5.71
CA GLU A 234 -1.79 -4.82 -4.86
C GLU A 234 -1.66 -4.11 -3.50
N TYR A 235 -2.09 -2.85 -3.40
CA TYR A 235 -2.07 -2.05 -2.17
C TYR A 235 -3.47 -1.83 -1.59
N SER A 236 -4.40 -1.40 -2.45
CA SER A 236 -5.78 -1.10 -2.05
C SER A 236 -6.62 -2.35 -1.78
N GLY A 237 -6.15 -3.50 -2.27
CA GLY A 237 -6.89 -4.76 -2.31
C GLY A 237 -7.99 -4.77 -3.36
N ARG A 238 -8.98 -5.64 -3.14
CA ARG A 238 -10.07 -5.86 -4.10
C ARG A 238 -10.85 -4.58 -4.37
N MET A 239 -11.05 -4.28 -5.66
CA MET A 239 -11.86 -3.17 -6.15
C MET A 239 -12.82 -3.66 -7.23
N ARG A 240 -13.96 -2.98 -7.37
CA ARG A 240 -14.90 -3.20 -8.49
C ARG A 240 -14.61 -2.20 -9.61
N LEU A 241 -14.65 -2.66 -10.86
CA LEU A 241 -14.55 -1.81 -12.05
C LEU A 241 -15.90 -1.80 -12.77
N PHE A 242 -16.44 -0.62 -13.02
CA PHE A 242 -17.59 -0.39 -13.88
C PHE A 242 -17.12 0.21 -15.21
N THR A 243 -17.31 -0.50 -16.31
CA THR A 243 -17.11 0.03 -17.67
C THR A 243 -18.43 0.55 -18.20
N VAL A 244 -18.50 1.86 -18.48
CA VAL A 244 -19.69 2.56 -18.94
C VAL A 244 -19.57 2.83 -20.44
N PRO A 245 -20.50 2.32 -21.28
CA PRO A 245 -20.54 2.67 -22.69
C PRO A 245 -20.99 4.13 -22.85
N PHE A 246 -20.14 4.94 -23.50
CA PHE A 246 -20.30 6.39 -23.54
C PHE A 246 -20.39 6.96 -24.98
N THR A 247 -20.21 6.13 -26.00
CA THR A 247 -20.26 6.50 -27.44
C THR A 247 -21.51 7.31 -27.80
N LYS A 248 -22.71 6.78 -27.53
CA LYS A 248 -23.97 7.44 -27.91
C LYS A 248 -24.15 8.80 -27.23
N ILE A 249 -23.68 8.95 -26.00
CA ILE A 249 -23.74 10.21 -25.27
C ILE A 249 -22.78 11.22 -25.92
N GLN A 250 -21.56 10.78 -26.24
CA GLN A 250 -20.55 11.59 -26.90
C GLN A 250 -21.02 12.09 -28.28
N GLU A 251 -21.54 11.22 -29.13
CA GLU A 251 -22.08 11.58 -30.45
C GLU A 251 -23.26 12.56 -30.33
N THR A 252 -24.13 12.36 -29.34
CA THR A 252 -25.27 13.26 -29.10
C THR A 252 -24.81 14.66 -28.68
N ILE A 253 -23.77 14.76 -27.84
CA ILE A 253 -23.19 16.05 -27.45
C ILE A 253 -22.56 16.73 -28.67
N GLN A 254 -21.81 15.98 -29.48
CA GLN A 254 -21.19 16.51 -30.70
C GLN A 254 -22.23 17.07 -31.69
N ALA A 255 -23.35 16.37 -31.86
CA ALA A 255 -24.37 16.76 -32.82
C ALA A 255 -25.26 17.93 -32.35
N ARG A 256 -25.40 18.15 -31.03
CA ARG A 256 -26.41 19.06 -30.46
C ARG A 256 -25.87 20.20 -29.62
N CYS A 257 -24.56 20.23 -29.34
CA CYS A 257 -23.96 21.23 -28.47
C CYS A 257 -22.86 22.02 -29.20
N PRO A 258 -22.59 23.27 -28.78
CA PRO A 258 -21.46 24.03 -29.29
C PRO A 258 -20.14 23.28 -29.07
N GLU A 259 -19.28 23.28 -30.10
CA GLU A 259 -18.00 22.56 -30.08
C GLU A 259 -17.09 23.03 -28.94
N GLU A 260 -17.05 24.33 -28.66
CA GLU A 260 -16.28 24.94 -27.57
C GLU A 260 -16.65 24.38 -26.18
N LEU A 261 -17.90 23.95 -25.99
CA LEU A 261 -18.41 23.42 -24.73
C LEU A 261 -18.39 21.90 -24.66
N PHE A 262 -18.03 21.22 -25.75
CA PHE A 262 -18.09 19.77 -25.89
C PHE A 262 -17.44 19.05 -24.71
N THR A 263 -16.20 19.40 -24.39
CA THR A 263 -15.43 18.74 -23.31
C THR A 263 -16.04 18.96 -21.92
N ILE A 264 -16.58 20.16 -21.65
CA ILE A 264 -17.19 20.47 -20.35
C ILE A 264 -18.50 19.72 -20.18
N ILE A 265 -19.36 19.71 -21.21
CA ILE A 265 -20.63 18.99 -21.18
C ILE A 265 -20.39 17.49 -21.03
N MET A 266 -19.41 16.95 -21.76
CA MET A 266 -18.98 15.56 -21.67
C MET A 266 -18.58 15.18 -20.24
N ARG A 267 -17.68 15.96 -19.62
CA ARG A 267 -17.24 15.74 -18.22
C ARG A 267 -18.40 15.83 -17.22
N ARG A 268 -19.32 16.78 -17.40
CA ARG A 268 -20.52 16.89 -16.56
C ARG A 268 -21.38 15.62 -16.63
N MET A 269 -21.53 15.02 -17.81
CA MET A 269 -22.26 13.75 -17.96
C MET A 269 -21.53 12.60 -17.28
N MET A 270 -20.19 12.52 -17.42
CA MET A 270 -19.38 11.52 -16.73
C MET A 270 -19.51 11.65 -15.20
N MET A 271 -19.45 12.86 -14.65
CA MET A 271 -19.62 13.11 -13.22
C MET A 271 -21.01 12.69 -12.71
N LYS A 272 -22.08 12.97 -13.47
CA LYS A 272 -23.44 12.54 -13.11
C LYS A 272 -23.56 11.02 -13.06
N ILE A 273 -23.06 10.34 -14.09
CA ILE A 273 -23.12 8.88 -14.17
C ILE A 273 -22.27 8.26 -13.06
N ALA A 274 -21.05 8.76 -12.85
CA ALA A 274 -20.18 8.29 -11.77
C ALA A 274 -20.80 8.54 -10.38
N SER A 275 -21.47 9.67 -10.18
CA SER A 275 -22.20 9.96 -8.92
C SER A 275 -23.33 8.96 -8.69
N HIS A 276 -24.09 8.64 -9.75
CA HIS A 276 -25.18 7.68 -9.66
C HIS A 276 -24.67 6.26 -9.33
N ILE A 277 -23.61 5.81 -10.03
CA ILE A 277 -22.95 4.53 -9.76
C ILE A 277 -22.39 4.53 -8.33
N GLY A 278 -21.69 5.59 -7.94
CA GLY A 278 -21.13 5.74 -6.60
C GLY A 278 -22.19 5.65 -5.52
N THR A 279 -23.30 6.38 -5.66
CA THR A 279 -24.41 6.34 -4.69
C THR A 279 -24.99 4.94 -4.56
N ARG A 280 -25.22 4.24 -5.68
CA ARG A 280 -25.71 2.86 -5.70
C ARG A 280 -24.74 1.89 -5.01
N GLU A 281 -23.44 2.15 -5.13
CA GLU A 281 -22.37 1.34 -4.55
C GLU A 281 -22.02 1.74 -3.10
N GLY A 282 -22.73 2.70 -2.51
CA GLY A 282 -22.48 3.21 -1.16
C GLY A 282 -21.23 4.08 -1.04
N CYS A 283 -20.76 4.67 -2.14
CA CYS A 283 -19.67 5.64 -2.14
C CYS A 283 -20.15 6.99 -1.60
N ALA A 284 -19.37 7.58 -0.69
CA ALA A 284 -19.64 8.89 -0.11
C ALA A 284 -18.95 10.04 -0.88
N ALA A 285 -18.10 9.73 -1.86
CA ALA A 285 -17.34 10.73 -2.62
C ALA A 285 -16.94 10.21 -4.01
N LEU A 286 -16.58 11.16 -4.88
CA LEU A 286 -15.90 10.93 -6.16
C LEU A 286 -14.42 11.28 -6.05
N ILE A 287 -13.58 10.57 -6.79
CA ILE A 287 -12.15 10.83 -6.90
C ILE A 287 -11.80 11.05 -8.37
N THR A 288 -11.07 12.13 -8.67
CA THR A 288 -10.49 12.36 -10.00
C THR A 288 -8.99 12.64 -9.90
N GLY A 289 -8.28 12.34 -10.99
CA GLY A 289 -6.88 12.71 -11.18
C GLY A 289 -6.69 14.11 -11.78
N GLU A 290 -7.67 15.00 -11.68
CA GLU A 290 -7.59 16.33 -12.29
C GLU A 290 -6.57 17.22 -11.58
N SER A 291 -5.82 18.01 -12.35
CA SER A 291 -4.87 18.99 -11.84
C SER A 291 -5.18 20.38 -12.38
N LEU A 292 -5.22 21.38 -11.50
CA LEU A 292 -5.39 22.75 -11.95
C LEU A 292 -4.31 23.15 -12.96
N GLY A 293 -4.71 23.71 -14.11
CA GLY A 293 -3.82 24.28 -15.12
C GLY A 293 -3.08 23.29 -16.02
N GLN A 294 -3.36 21.98 -15.96
CA GLN A 294 -2.69 20.98 -16.81
C GLN A 294 -3.25 20.94 -18.24
N VAL A 295 -4.55 21.14 -18.41
CA VAL A 295 -5.24 21.22 -19.71
C VAL A 295 -6.33 22.30 -19.66
N ALA A 296 -6.78 22.79 -20.81
CA ALA A 296 -7.81 23.84 -20.90
C ALA A 296 -9.12 23.49 -20.17
N SER A 297 -9.45 22.19 -20.08
CA SER A 297 -10.62 21.70 -19.33
C SER A 297 -10.42 21.62 -17.80
N GLN A 298 -9.26 22.04 -17.29
CA GLN A 298 -8.90 22.02 -15.86
C GLN A 298 -8.54 23.42 -15.33
N THR A 299 -9.24 24.45 -15.79
CA THR A 299 -9.26 25.77 -15.14
C THR A 299 -10.17 25.74 -13.91
N ILE A 300 -10.05 26.73 -13.02
CA ILE A 300 -10.93 26.85 -11.84
C ILE A 300 -12.41 26.86 -12.27
N HIS A 301 -12.73 27.61 -13.33
CA HIS A 301 -14.10 27.71 -13.86
C HIS A 301 -14.59 26.39 -14.47
N ALA A 302 -13.76 25.70 -15.25
CA ALA A 302 -14.13 24.41 -15.84
C ALA A 302 -14.33 23.32 -14.79
N ILE A 303 -13.48 23.31 -13.75
CA ILE A 303 -13.61 22.40 -12.60
C ILE A 303 -14.90 22.69 -11.82
N ALA A 304 -15.17 23.94 -11.47
CA ALA A 304 -16.39 24.33 -10.76
C ALA A 304 -17.65 23.96 -11.57
N CYS A 305 -17.63 24.19 -12.88
CA CYS A 305 -18.73 23.81 -13.76
C CYS A 305 -18.91 22.29 -13.81
N THR A 306 -17.83 21.52 -13.84
CA THR A 306 -17.90 20.04 -13.84
C THR A 306 -18.41 19.51 -12.50
N ASP A 307 -17.97 20.07 -11.38
CA ASP A 307 -18.39 19.69 -10.03
C ASP A 307 -19.84 19.99 -9.73
N ALA A 308 -20.38 21.09 -10.28
CA ALA A 308 -21.81 21.40 -10.12
C ALA A 308 -22.72 20.31 -10.71
N ALA A 309 -22.19 19.39 -11.53
CA ALA A 309 -22.92 18.24 -12.03
C ALA A 309 -22.75 16.97 -11.16
N ALA A 310 -21.78 16.96 -10.24
CA ALA A 310 -21.57 15.85 -9.33
C ALA A 310 -22.61 15.87 -8.20
N GLY A 311 -23.20 14.71 -7.92
CA GLY A 311 -24.12 14.52 -6.79
C GLY A 311 -23.42 14.14 -5.48
N LEU A 312 -22.11 13.87 -5.55
CA LEU A 312 -21.27 13.49 -4.43
C LEU A 312 -20.08 14.46 -4.29
N PRO A 313 -19.54 14.68 -3.08
CA PRO A 313 -18.31 15.44 -2.88
C PRO A 313 -17.16 14.93 -3.74
N GLY A 314 -16.44 15.83 -4.42
CA GLY A 314 -15.30 15.51 -5.26
C GLY A 314 -13.96 15.70 -4.55
N PHE A 315 -13.12 14.67 -4.51
CA PHE A 315 -11.72 14.74 -4.11
C PHE A 315 -10.81 14.76 -5.34
N ARG A 316 -9.93 15.76 -5.38
CA ARG A 316 -8.87 15.87 -6.39
C ARG A 316 -7.54 15.72 -5.69
N ARG A 317 -6.80 14.66 -6.01
CA ARG A 317 -5.45 14.48 -5.48
C ARG A 317 -4.49 14.21 -6.61
N ARG A 318 -3.71 15.23 -6.96
CA ARG A 318 -2.49 15.03 -7.73
C ARG A 318 -1.37 14.65 -6.77
N GLY A 319 -0.66 13.57 -7.08
CA GLY A 319 0.63 13.30 -6.47
C GLY A 319 1.70 14.17 -7.09
N GLY A 320 2.46 14.89 -6.28
CA GLY A 320 3.89 14.97 -6.59
C GLY A 320 4.42 13.53 -6.68
N ARG A 321 5.34 13.25 -7.62
CA ARG A 321 5.90 11.90 -7.86
C ARG A 321 6.12 11.19 -6.51
N PRO A 322 5.36 10.13 -6.19
CA PRO A 322 5.61 9.40 -4.96
C PRO A 322 6.95 8.68 -5.12
N ALA A 323 7.94 9.05 -4.31
CA ALA A 323 9.11 8.20 -4.10
C ALA A 323 8.59 6.84 -3.60
N GLY A 324 8.78 5.78 -4.38
CA GLY A 324 8.38 4.42 -4.00
C GLY A 324 7.30 3.73 -4.84
N ILE A 325 7.01 4.18 -6.07
CA ILE A 325 6.34 3.31 -7.07
C ILE A 325 7.31 3.02 -8.24
N PRO A 326 8.20 2.02 -8.13
CA PRO A 326 9.19 1.72 -9.19
C PRO A 326 8.57 1.39 -10.55
N ALA A 327 7.29 0.97 -10.57
CA ALA A 327 6.64 0.41 -11.76
C ALA A 327 5.88 1.42 -12.64
N LEU A 328 5.53 2.62 -12.14
CA LEU A 328 4.80 3.62 -12.93
C LEU A 328 5.71 4.57 -13.72
N ASP A 329 7.02 4.60 -13.42
CA ASP A 329 7.99 5.49 -14.07
C ASP A 329 8.24 5.15 -15.55
N ARG A 330 8.03 3.90 -15.98
CA ARG A 330 8.35 3.47 -17.37
C ARG A 330 7.30 3.87 -18.42
N TYR A 331 6.08 4.22 -18.02
CA TYR A 331 4.98 4.46 -18.97
C TYR A 331 4.81 5.94 -19.35
N GLY A 332 5.63 6.85 -18.79
CA GLY A 332 5.63 8.27 -19.11
C GLY A 332 6.25 8.63 -20.48
N GLN A 333 6.80 7.66 -21.22
CA GLN A 333 7.49 7.93 -22.50
C GLN A 333 6.76 7.42 -23.75
N GLY A 334 5.61 6.75 -23.63
CA GLY A 334 4.86 6.21 -24.77
C GLY A 334 3.49 6.86 -24.90
N GLY A 335 3.45 8.13 -25.31
CA GLY A 335 2.21 8.81 -25.64
C GLY A 335 1.96 8.75 -27.14
N ASP A 336 1.28 7.70 -27.62
CA ASP A 336 0.55 7.77 -28.88
C ASP A 336 -0.56 8.81 -28.70
N ARG A 337 -0.31 10.02 -29.22
CA ARG A 337 -1.36 11.00 -29.47
C ARG A 337 -2.23 10.40 -30.59
N PRO A 338 -3.55 10.27 -30.42
CA PRO A 338 -4.40 10.10 -31.59
C PRO A 338 -4.31 11.40 -32.40
N ASP A 339 -3.74 11.29 -33.61
CA ASP A 339 -3.78 12.34 -34.61
C ASP A 339 -5.24 12.62 -34.96
N PHE A 340 -5.76 13.75 -34.46
CA PHE A 340 -6.90 14.40 -35.11
C PHE A 340 -6.32 15.27 -36.22
N PRO A 341 -6.88 15.24 -37.45
CA PRO A 341 -6.34 16.00 -38.55
C PRO A 341 -6.35 17.49 -38.21
N GLU A 342 -5.17 18.11 -38.20
CA GLU A 342 -4.99 19.56 -38.17
C GLU A 342 -5.69 20.14 -39.40
N ASN A 343 -6.87 20.74 -39.20
CA ASN A 343 -7.53 21.47 -40.25
C ASN A 343 -6.87 22.85 -40.36
N ARG A 344 -6.15 23.05 -41.47
CA ARG A 344 -5.59 24.34 -41.87
C ARG A 344 -6.72 25.31 -42.28
N GLY A 345 -6.62 26.56 -41.84
CA GLY A 345 -7.43 27.72 -42.25
C GLY A 345 -8.46 28.11 -41.18
N LEU A 346 -8.53 29.34 -40.67
CA LEU A 346 -8.03 30.66 -41.07
C LEU A 346 -7.22 31.33 -39.97
#